data_AF-R7C8B0-F1
#
_entry.id   AF-R7C8B0-F1
#
_cell.length_a   1.000
_cell.length_b   1.000
_cell.length_c   1.000
_cell.angle_alpha   90.00
_cell.angle_beta   90.00
_cell.angle_gamma   90.00
#
_symmetry.space_group_name_H-M   'P 1'
#
loop_
_entity.id
_entity.type
_entity.pdbx_description
1 polymer ?
#
loop_
_entity_poly.entity_id
_entity_poly.type
_entity_poly.pdbx_seq_one_letter_code
_entity_poly.pdbx_strand_id
1 'polypeptide(L)'
;MRVQEAIEKADRLRPNRFSDMEKIEWLSMLDGQVYDEVISRYEENVDVVFDGYDEEHMNEDLLIPDTYAKVYVDYLMAQIDFYNRDMGMYNNQIAVFSNGYQDFKNWYIRNHMPMQPKRTGV
;
A
#
# COMPACT_ATOMS: atom_id res chain seq x y z
N MET A 1 -9.56 2.49 -4.49
CA MET A 1 -10.14 2.05 -3.21
C MET A 1 -9.82 3.13 -2.24
N ARG A 2 -10.80 3.60 -1.47
CA ARG A 2 -10.55 4.71 -0.54
C ARG A 2 -9.91 4.26 0.77
N VAL A 3 -9.24 5.19 1.45
CA VAL A 3 -8.66 4.97 2.79
C VAL A 3 -9.69 4.35 3.75
N GLN A 4 -10.87 4.97 3.87
CA GLN A 4 -11.95 4.47 4.74
C GLN A 4 -12.39 3.04 4.36
N GLU A 5 -12.55 2.77 3.07
CA GLU A 5 -13.01 1.46 2.60
C GLU A 5 -12.03 0.34 2.93
N ALA A 6 -10.72 0.61 2.84
CA ALA A 6 -9.69 -0.36 3.20
C ALA A 6 -9.77 -0.70 4.70
N ILE A 7 -9.88 0.32 5.54
CA ILE A 7 -10.00 0.20 7.00
C ILE A 7 -11.25 -0.60 7.38
N GLU A 8 -12.43 -0.18 6.90
CA GLU A 8 -13.70 -0.83 7.22
C GLU A 8 -13.71 -2.31 6.77
N LYS A 9 -13.13 -2.61 5.60
CA LYS A 9 -13.01 -3.99 5.12
C LYS A 9 -12.08 -4.82 6.00
N ALA A 10 -10.93 -4.27 6.40
CA ALA A 10 -9.99 -4.95 7.27
C ALA A 10 -10.60 -5.22 8.65
N ASP A 11 -11.25 -4.24 9.26
CA ASP A 11 -11.89 -4.37 10.58
C ASP A 11 -13.05 -5.36 10.56
N ARG A 12 -13.83 -5.39 9.48
CA ARG A 12 -14.90 -6.37 9.32
C ARG A 12 -14.37 -7.80 9.21
N LEU A 13 -13.27 -7.99 8.48
CA LEU A 13 -12.66 -9.31 8.28
C LEU A 13 -11.84 -9.76 9.49
N ARG A 14 -11.26 -8.81 10.22
CA ARG A 14 -10.38 -9.04 11.35
C ARG A 14 -10.63 -8.04 12.47
N PRO A 15 -11.70 -8.23 13.26
CA PRO A 15 -12.04 -7.35 14.37
C PRO A 15 -10.87 -7.17 15.33
N ASN A 16 -10.57 -5.91 15.66
CA ASN A 16 -9.37 -5.55 16.41
C ASN A 16 -9.61 -4.29 17.26
N ARG A 17 -8.59 -3.84 17.98
CA ARG A 17 -8.64 -2.68 18.90
C ARG A 17 -7.91 -1.44 18.37
N PHE A 18 -7.31 -1.54 17.19
CA PHE A 18 -6.51 -0.46 16.63
C PHE A 18 -7.46 0.62 16.11
N SER A 19 -7.07 1.86 16.34
CA SER A 19 -7.76 3.05 15.87
C SER A 19 -7.66 3.17 14.35
N ASP A 20 -8.50 4.04 13.78
CA ASP A 20 -8.40 4.39 12.36
C ASP A 20 -7.09 5.10 12.08
N MET A 21 -6.61 5.97 12.99
CA MET A 21 -5.32 6.64 12.84
C MET A 21 -4.14 5.66 12.73
N GLU A 22 -4.08 4.63 13.57
CA GLU A 22 -3.02 3.59 13.45
C GLU A 22 -3.06 2.90 12.08
N LYS A 23 -4.25 2.66 11.53
CA LYS A 23 -4.40 2.03 10.21
C LYS A 23 -4.11 3.01 9.07
N ILE A 24 -4.43 4.30 9.23
CA ILE A 24 -4.05 5.37 8.31
C ILE A 24 -2.52 5.48 8.24
N GLU A 25 -1.82 5.40 9.38
CA GLU A 25 -0.36 5.37 9.42
C GLU A 25 0.17 4.15 8.65
N TRP A 26 -0.41 2.96 8.84
CA TRP A 26 0.00 1.76 8.09
C TRP A 26 -0.26 1.88 6.59
N LEU A 27 -1.39 2.46 6.17
CA LEU A 27 -1.68 2.73 4.76
C LEU A 27 -0.68 3.73 4.18
N SER A 28 -0.36 4.79 4.93
CA SER A 28 0.66 5.78 4.55
C SER A 28 2.02 5.13 4.34
N MET A 29 2.42 4.21 5.22
CA MET A 29 3.67 3.47 5.07
C MET A 29 3.69 2.63 3.78
N LEU A 30 2.59 1.94 3.47
CA LEU A 30 2.50 1.11 2.27
C LEU A 30 2.49 1.97 1.01
N ASP A 31 1.75 3.07 0.97
CA ASP A 31 1.70 3.93 -0.21
C ASP A 31 2.95 4.79 -0.39
N GLY A 32 3.65 5.13 0.68
CA GLY A 32 5.01 5.66 0.59
C GLY A 32 5.95 4.66 -0.09
N GLN A 33 5.88 3.38 0.30
CA GLN A 33 6.65 2.32 -0.36
C GLN A 33 6.27 2.15 -1.84
N VAL A 34 4.97 2.15 -2.17
CA VAL A 34 4.47 2.09 -3.55
C VAL A 34 5.02 3.26 -4.36
N TYR A 35 4.98 4.45 -3.79
CA TYR A 35 5.47 5.66 -4.43
C TYR A 35 6.97 5.56 -4.76
N ASP A 36 7.80 5.21 -3.77
CA ASP A 36 9.26 5.14 -3.91
C ASP A 36 9.73 3.99 -4.82
N GLU A 37 9.07 2.84 -4.74
CA GLU A 37 9.49 1.65 -5.48
C GLU A 37 8.90 1.56 -6.89
N VAL A 38 7.72 2.13 -7.11
CA VAL A 38 6.91 1.86 -8.30
C VAL A 38 6.55 3.15 -9.03
N ILE A 39 5.90 4.13 -8.41
CA ILE A 39 5.34 5.27 -9.15
C ILE A 39 6.42 6.27 -9.57
N SER A 40 7.25 6.72 -8.61
CA SER A 40 8.32 7.72 -8.83
C SER A 40 9.35 7.32 -9.89
N ARG A 41 9.42 6.03 -10.25
CA ARG A 41 10.37 5.49 -11.23
C ARG A 41 9.85 5.51 -12.68
N TYR A 42 8.57 5.82 -12.90
CA TYR A 42 7.92 5.67 -14.21
C TYR A 42 7.14 6.92 -14.65
N GLU A 43 6.85 7.88 -13.77
CA GLU A 43 6.11 9.11 -14.11
C GLU A 43 7.04 10.34 -14.23
N GLU A 44 6.91 11.11 -15.33
CA GLU A 44 7.63 12.38 -15.51
C GLU A 44 7.01 13.48 -14.62
N ASN A 45 7.87 14.12 -13.80
CA ASN A 45 7.58 15.13 -12.75
C ASN A 45 7.47 14.57 -11.31
N VAL A 46 8.58 14.05 -10.79
CA VAL A 46 8.79 13.48 -9.43
C VAL A 46 8.85 14.54 -8.31
N ASP A 47 8.45 15.79 -8.55
CA ASP A 47 8.58 16.87 -7.55
C ASP A 47 7.52 16.80 -6.44
N VAL A 48 6.59 15.85 -6.50
CA VAL A 48 5.57 15.62 -5.46
C VAL A 48 5.97 14.40 -4.65
N VAL A 49 6.52 14.59 -3.45
CA VAL A 49 6.74 13.49 -2.50
C VAL A 49 5.38 13.08 -1.93
N PHE A 50 5.14 11.76 -1.81
CA PHE A 50 3.99 11.28 -1.08
C PHE A 50 4.18 11.52 0.43
N ASP A 51 3.36 12.38 1.02
CA ASP A 51 3.50 12.84 2.42
C ASP A 51 2.65 12.02 3.42
N GLY A 52 1.99 10.96 2.94
CA GLY A 52 1.10 10.14 3.76
C GLY A 52 -0.35 10.63 3.77
N TYR A 53 -1.13 9.99 4.61
CA TYR A 53 -2.55 10.25 4.84
C TYR A 53 -2.78 10.65 6.30
N ASP A 54 -3.85 11.40 6.53
CA ASP A 54 -4.43 11.69 7.84
C ASP A 54 -5.96 11.51 7.81
N GLU A 55 -6.66 11.91 8.88
CA GLU A 55 -8.12 11.80 8.98
C GLU A 55 -8.88 12.56 7.87
N GLU A 56 -8.31 13.62 7.29
CA GLU A 56 -8.94 14.38 6.21
C GLU A 56 -8.97 13.58 4.89
N HIS A 57 -8.06 12.61 4.75
CA HIS A 57 -7.88 11.79 3.54
C HIS A 57 -8.79 10.55 3.51
N MET A 58 -9.71 10.37 4.46
CA MET A 58 -10.58 9.18 4.55
C MET A 58 -11.36 8.88 3.26
N ASN A 59 -11.70 9.92 2.49
CA ASN A 59 -12.42 9.80 1.22
C ASN A 59 -11.52 9.76 -0.02
N GLU A 60 -10.20 9.85 0.15
CA GLU A 60 -9.25 9.83 -0.96
C GLU A 60 -8.92 8.40 -1.39
N ASP A 61 -8.59 8.28 -2.68
CA ASP A 61 -8.17 7.02 -3.27
C ASP A 61 -6.72 6.69 -2.90
N LEU A 62 -6.50 5.43 -2.54
CA LEU A 62 -5.17 4.86 -2.36
C LEU A 62 -4.47 4.68 -3.71
N LEU A 63 -3.13 4.66 -3.71
CA LEU A 63 -2.33 4.76 -4.94
C LEU A 63 -2.43 3.54 -5.88
N ILE A 64 -2.66 2.34 -5.34
CA ILE A 64 -2.75 1.10 -6.12
C ILE A 64 -4.13 1.01 -6.79
N PRO A 65 -4.20 0.78 -8.11
CA PRO A 65 -5.47 0.69 -8.84
C PRO A 65 -6.43 -0.37 -8.28
N ASP A 66 -7.73 -0.13 -8.42
CA ASP A 66 -8.82 -0.97 -7.88
C ASP A 66 -8.67 -2.47 -8.17
N THR A 67 -8.17 -2.83 -9.36
CA THR A 67 -7.92 -4.22 -9.76
C THR A 67 -7.00 -4.96 -8.78
N TYR A 68 -6.10 -4.25 -8.11
CA TYR A 68 -5.14 -4.80 -7.15
C TYR A 68 -5.36 -4.28 -5.72
N ALA A 69 -6.32 -3.40 -5.48
CA ALA A 69 -6.50 -2.72 -4.19
C ALA A 69 -6.79 -3.65 -2.99
N LYS A 70 -7.09 -4.93 -3.21
CA LYS A 70 -7.17 -5.94 -2.12
C LYS A 70 -5.89 -6.03 -1.30
N VAL A 71 -4.73 -5.70 -1.88
CA VAL A 71 -3.44 -5.67 -1.18
C VAL A 71 -3.45 -4.81 0.08
N TYR A 72 -4.20 -3.69 0.10
CA TYR A 72 -4.32 -2.84 1.29
C TYR A 72 -5.00 -3.57 2.44
N VAL A 73 -6.09 -4.28 2.15
CA VAL A 73 -6.82 -5.06 3.16
C VAL A 73 -5.95 -6.20 3.68
N ASP A 74 -5.21 -6.86 2.80
CA ASP A 74 -4.29 -7.93 3.18
C ASP A 74 -3.13 -7.42 4.05
N TYR A 75 -2.59 -6.24 3.73
CA TYR A 75 -1.54 -5.59 4.52
C TYR A 75 -2.05 -5.17 5.90
N LEU A 76 -3.20 -4.51 5.97
CA LEU A 76 -3.81 -4.10 7.24
C LEU A 76 -4.09 -5.30 8.15
N MET A 77 -4.64 -6.39 7.61
CA MET A 77 -4.83 -7.62 8.38
C MET A 77 -3.50 -8.19 8.90
N ALA A 78 -2.43 -8.15 8.09
CA ALA A 78 -1.11 -8.58 8.55
C ALA A 78 -0.59 -7.67 9.68
N GLN A 79 -0.71 -6.34 9.57
CA GLN A 79 -0.29 -5.42 10.64
C GLN A 79 -1.08 -5.69 11.93
N ILE A 80 -2.40 -5.87 11.84
CA ILE A 80 -3.25 -6.24 12.97
C ILE A 80 -2.73 -7.51 13.67
N ASP A 81 -2.41 -8.56 12.90
CA ASP A 81 -1.87 -9.81 13.45
C ASP A 81 -0.51 -9.62 14.12
N PHE A 82 0.36 -8.85 13.46
CA PHE A 82 1.70 -8.56 13.94
C PHE A 82 1.66 -7.85 15.31
N TYR A 83 0.87 -6.79 15.44
CA TYR A 83 0.74 -6.05 16.69
C TYR A 83 -0.05 -6.80 17.77
N ASN A 84 -0.93 -7.72 17.36
CA ASN A 84 -1.57 -8.67 18.29
C ASN A 84 -0.64 -9.82 18.72
N ARG A 85 0.56 -9.92 18.12
CA ARG A 85 1.54 -11.01 18.33
C ARG A 85 1.04 -12.38 17.89
N ASP A 86 0.07 -12.42 16.98
CA ASP A 86 -0.36 -13.66 16.32
C ASP A 86 0.54 -13.93 15.10
N MET A 87 1.75 -14.40 15.38
CA MET A 87 2.75 -14.63 14.32
C MET A 87 2.32 -15.71 13.31
N GLY A 88 1.44 -16.63 13.71
CA GLY A 88 0.91 -17.65 12.80
C GLY A 88 0.01 -17.01 11.75
N MET A 89 -0.94 -16.19 12.18
CA MET A 89 -1.82 -15.45 11.28
C MET A 89 -1.07 -14.40 10.47
N TYR A 90 -0.14 -13.67 11.09
CA TYR A 90 0.72 -12.72 10.40
C TYR A 90 1.47 -13.37 9.23
N ASN A 91 2.14 -14.50 9.47
CA ASN A 91 2.91 -15.20 8.44
C ASN A 91 2.02 -15.66 7.28
N ASN A 92 0.81 -16.14 7.57
CA ASN A 92 -0.15 -16.52 6.54
C ASN A 92 -0.59 -15.31 5.71
N GLN A 93 -0.92 -14.21 6.39
CA GLN A 93 -1.51 -13.03 5.78
C GLN A 93 -0.48 -12.21 5.00
N ILE A 94 0.75 -12.06 5.52
CA ILE A 94 1.82 -11.33 4.85
C ILE A 94 2.26 -12.04 3.57
N ALA A 95 2.20 -13.39 3.51
CA ALA A 95 2.46 -14.14 2.29
C ALA A 95 1.42 -13.87 1.19
N VAL A 96 0.13 -13.77 1.55
CA VAL A 96 -0.95 -13.38 0.63
C VAL A 96 -0.73 -11.97 0.12
N PHE A 97 -0.43 -11.03 1.01
CA PHE A 97 -0.08 -9.66 0.66
C PHE A 97 1.10 -9.61 -0.32
N SER A 98 2.23 -10.28 -0.02
CA SER A 98 3.43 -10.25 -0.85
C SER A 98 3.16 -10.75 -2.28
N ASN A 99 2.35 -11.79 -2.44
CA ASN A 99 1.98 -12.29 -3.77
C ASN A 99 1.16 -11.25 -4.55
N GLY A 100 0.11 -10.69 -3.95
CA GLY A 100 -0.72 -9.67 -4.60
C GLY A 100 0.05 -8.38 -4.91
N TYR A 101 0.95 -7.98 -4.01
CA TYR A 101 1.81 -6.81 -4.21
C TYR A 101 2.79 -7.03 -5.37
N GLN A 102 3.37 -8.24 -5.48
CA GLN A 102 4.24 -8.58 -6.61
C GLN A 102 3.48 -8.59 -7.94
N ASP A 103 2.23 -9.08 -7.96
CA ASP A 103 1.38 -9.05 -9.15
C ASP A 103 1.07 -7.62 -9.61
N PHE A 104 0.76 -6.72 -8.67
CA PHE A 104 0.63 -5.29 -8.92
C PHE A 104 1.90 -4.72 -9.55
N LYS A 105 3.07 -4.94 -8.93
CA LYS A 105 4.36 -4.43 -9.43
C LYS A 105 4.63 -4.92 -10.85
N ASN A 106 4.42 -6.21 -11.09
CA ASN A 106 4.61 -6.82 -12.40
C ASN A 106 3.68 -6.20 -13.46
N TRP A 107 2.42 -5.96 -13.11
CA TRP A 107 1.47 -5.28 -13.99
C TRP A 107 1.89 -3.83 -14.26
N TYR A 108 2.28 -3.08 -13.22
CA TYR A 108 2.65 -1.68 -13.37
C TYR A 108 3.86 -1.53 -14.32
N ILE A 109 4.90 -2.33 -14.13
CA ILE A 109 6.11 -2.35 -14.99
C ILE A 109 5.77 -2.68 -16.45
N ARG A 110 4.81 -3.58 -16.71
CA ARG A 110 4.42 -3.93 -18.09
C ARG A 110 3.63 -2.85 -18.80
N ASN A 111 2.91 -2.01 -18.05
CA ASN A 111 2.00 -1.01 -18.60
C ASN A 111 2.57 0.41 -18.57
N HIS A 112 3.70 0.62 -17.90
CA HIS A 112 4.38 1.92 -17.83
C HIS A 112 5.82 1.77 -18.35
N MET A 113 6.25 2.70 -19.21
CA MET A 113 7.62 2.69 -19.74
C MET A 113 8.59 3.09 -18.62
N PRO A 114 9.63 2.29 -18.30
CA PRO A 114 10.60 2.68 -17.28
C PRO A 114 11.34 3.95 -17.71
N MET A 115 11.46 4.91 -16.81
CA MET A 115 12.31 6.06 -17.05
C MET A 115 13.72 5.59 -17.34
N GLN A 116 14.33 6.06 -18.43
CA GLN A 116 15.74 5.80 -18.64
C GLN A 116 16.52 6.46 -17.49
N PRO A 117 17.40 5.73 -16.79
CA PRO A 117 18.26 6.36 -15.79
C PRO A 117 19.02 7.49 -16.49
N LYS A 118 18.95 8.70 -15.93
CA LYS A 118 19.74 9.84 -16.42
C LYS A 118 21.18 9.37 -16.50
N ARG A 119 21.71 9.20 -17.72
CA ARG A 119 23.13 8.91 -17.93
C ARG A 119 23.87 10.11 -17.35
N THR A 120 24.44 9.96 -16.16
CA THR A 120 25.45 10.89 -15.66
C THR A 120 26.60 10.83 -16.66
N GLY A 121 26.64 11.83 -17.54
CA GLY A 121 27.78 12.07 -18.40
C GLY A 121 29.03 12.25 -17.55
N VAL A 122 30.10 11.63 -18.05
CA VAL A 122 31.48 11.60 -17.54
C VAL A 122 31.95 12.93 -16.95
#